data_AF-G7EEK6-F1
#
_entry.id   AF-G7EEK6-F1
#
_cell.length_a   1.000
_cell.length_b   1.000
_cell.length_c   1.000
_cell.angle_alpha   90.00
_cell.angle_beta   90.00
_cell.angle_gamma   90.00
#
_symmetry.space_group_name_H-M   'P 1'
#
loop_
_entity.id
_entity.type
_entity.pdbx_description
1 polymer ?
#
loop_
_entity_poly.entity_id
_entity_poly.type
_entity_poly.pdbx_seq_one_letter_code
_entity_poly.pdbx_strand_id
1 'polypeptide(L)'
;MLNLRRFSIFQRFAILVGIVVFGLIVLSISSLTHQYDALKNEQYLKTQNVVETAYSVIDHFYTLEKNKELTQQQAQLQAMQAIRALRYDNTNYFWINSYQPKMLMHPIKPALEGKDLTNNKDPDGKALFVDMVNIVKSTGEGFIPYKWPKTWK
;
A
#
# COMPACT_ATOMS: atom_id res chain seq x y z
N MET A 1 -25.60 16.77 -43.05
CA MET A 1 -24.22 17.21 -43.33
C MET A 1 -24.06 18.64 -42.82
N LEU A 2 -23.16 18.90 -41.87
CA LEU A 2 -22.85 20.26 -41.40
C LEU A 2 -22.45 21.12 -42.61
N ASN A 3 -23.23 22.14 -42.94
CA ASN A 3 -22.97 23.00 -44.09
C ASN A 3 -21.88 24.03 -43.73
N LEU A 4 -20.63 23.56 -43.75
CA LEU A 4 -19.42 24.32 -43.41
C LEU A 4 -19.21 25.55 -44.31
N ARG A 5 -19.94 25.65 -45.43
CA ARG A 5 -19.85 26.78 -46.38
C ARG A 5 -20.40 28.10 -45.84
N ARG A 6 -21.18 28.08 -44.75
CA ARG A 6 -21.74 29.28 -44.11
C ARG A 6 -20.73 30.05 -43.25
N PHE A 7 -19.62 29.44 -42.90
CA PHE A 7 -18.57 30.05 -42.08
C PHE A 7 -17.53 30.75 -42.95
N SER A 8 -16.96 31.86 -42.45
CA SER A 8 -15.81 32.53 -43.07
C SER A 8 -14.57 31.63 -43.05
N ILE A 9 -13.58 31.93 -43.89
CA ILE A 9 -12.33 31.15 -43.97
C ILE A 9 -11.65 31.08 -42.59
N PHE A 10 -11.63 32.19 -41.85
CA PHE A 10 -11.07 32.27 -40.51
C PHE A 10 -11.80 31.36 -39.51
N GLN A 11 -13.14 31.35 -39.53
CA GLN A 11 -13.93 30.49 -38.64
C GLN A 11 -13.68 29.00 -38.89
N ARG A 12 -13.54 28.60 -40.16
CA ARG A 12 -13.20 27.20 -40.49
C ARG A 12 -11.81 26.83 -39.97
N PHE A 13 -10.84 27.73 -40.10
CA PHE A 13 -9.49 27.54 -39.54
C PHE A 13 -9.53 27.44 -38.01
N ALA A 14 -10.26 28.34 -37.34
CA ALA A 14 -10.42 28.33 -35.89
C ALA A 14 -11.09 27.05 -35.37
N ILE A 15 -12.11 26.53 -36.07
CA ILE A 15 -12.75 25.25 -35.72
C ILE A 15 -11.74 24.10 -35.84
N LEU A 16 -10.94 24.07 -36.91
CA LEU A 16 -9.94 23.02 -37.12
C LEU A 16 -8.88 23.03 -36.01
N VAL A 17 -8.36 24.22 -35.68
CA VAL A 17 -7.42 24.41 -34.56
C VAL A 17 -8.08 24.00 -33.24
N GLY A 18 -9.34 24.39 -33.01
CA GLY A 18 -10.10 24.03 -31.81
C GLY A 18 -10.28 22.51 -31.65
N ILE A 19 -10.56 21.80 -32.74
CA ILE A 19 -10.65 20.32 -32.74
C ILE A 19 -9.31 19.68 -32.40
N VAL A 20 -8.20 20.19 -32.96
CA VAL A 20 -6.86 19.68 -32.66
C VAL A 20 -6.51 19.93 -31.20
N VAL A 21 -6.73 21.14 -30.68
CA VAL A 21 -6.48 21.48 -29.28
C VAL A 21 -7.33 20.61 -28.36
N PHE A 22 -8.62 20.44 -28.67
CA PHE A 22 -9.50 19.57 -27.90
C PHE A 22 -9.02 18.11 -27.90
N GLY A 23 -8.64 17.58 -29.06
CA GLY A 23 -8.07 16.24 -29.18
C GLY A 23 -6.80 16.05 -28.35
N LEU A 24 -5.91 17.05 -28.36
CA LEU A 24 -4.70 17.06 -27.54
C LEU A 24 -5.01 17.11 -26.04
N ILE A 25 -6.02 17.87 -25.61
CA ILE A 25 -6.46 17.93 -24.22
C ILE A 25 -6.97 16.56 -23.76
N VAL A 26 -7.86 15.94 -24.55
CA VAL A 26 -8.41 14.61 -24.22
C VAL A 26 -7.31 13.56 -24.14
N LEU A 27 -6.39 13.55 -25.12
CA LEU A 27 -5.26 12.64 -25.15
C LEU A 27 -4.34 12.84 -23.92
N SER A 28 -4.07 14.10 -23.56
CA SER A 28 -3.21 14.42 -22.42
C SER A 28 -3.84 13.97 -21.10
N ILE A 29 -5.15 14.19 -20.91
CA ILE A 29 -5.88 13.74 -19.71
C ILE A 29 -5.83 12.22 -19.60
N SER A 30 -6.12 11.50 -20.69
CA SER A 30 -6.08 10.03 -20.71
C SER A 30 -4.67 9.50 -20.42
N SER A 31 -3.65 10.09 -21.04
CA SER A 31 -2.26 9.74 -20.78
C SER A 31 -1.88 9.96 -19.31
N LEU A 32 -2.27 11.08 -18.73
CA LEU A 32 -1.99 11.39 -17.32
C LEU A 32 -2.67 10.42 -16.36
N THR A 33 -3.92 10.04 -16.62
CA THR A 33 -4.62 9.05 -15.77
C THR A 33 -3.94 7.69 -15.84
N HIS A 34 -3.56 7.23 -17.03
CA HIS A 34 -2.86 5.96 -17.18
C HIS A 34 -1.49 5.94 -16.50
N GLN A 35 -0.73 7.03 -16.64
CA GLN A 35 0.57 7.14 -15.96
C GLN A 35 0.41 7.19 -14.44
N TYR A 36 -0.60 7.91 -13.94
CA TYR A 36 -0.88 7.97 -12.50
C TYR A 36 -1.25 6.61 -11.93
N ASP A 37 -2.14 5.87 -12.60
CA ASP A 37 -2.55 4.53 -12.16
C ASP A 37 -1.39 3.53 -12.25
N ALA A 38 -0.58 3.60 -13.31
CA ALA A 38 0.61 2.77 -13.45
C ALA A 38 1.61 3.01 -12.31
N LEU A 39 1.93 4.27 -12.00
CA LEU A 39 2.82 4.65 -10.91
C LEU A 39 2.28 4.19 -9.54
N LYS A 40 0.98 4.35 -9.31
CA LYS A 40 0.32 3.91 -8.08
C LYS A 40 0.39 2.40 -7.94
N ASN A 41 0.08 1.64 -8.98
CA ASN A 41 0.17 0.18 -8.98
C ASN A 41 1.61 -0.30 -8.77
N GLU A 42 2.59 0.37 -9.37
CA GLU A 42 4.01 0.08 -9.15
C GLU A 42 4.41 0.27 -7.68
N GLN A 43 3.92 1.31 -7.00
CA GLN A 43 4.16 1.51 -5.57
C GLN A 43 3.55 0.40 -4.71
N TYR A 44 2.33 -0.05 -5.05
CA TYR A 44 1.70 -1.18 -4.38
C TYR A 44 2.49 -2.48 -4.57
N LEU A 45 2.91 -2.78 -5.80
CA LEU A 45 3.72 -3.96 -6.11
C LEU A 45 5.06 -3.93 -5.37
N LYS A 46 5.74 -2.77 -5.32
CA LYS A 46 6.97 -2.63 -4.53
C LYS A 46 6.73 -2.95 -3.05
N THR A 47 5.64 -2.43 -2.48
CA THR A 47 5.27 -2.69 -1.09
C THR A 47 4.96 -4.17 -0.85
N GLN A 48 4.23 -4.81 -1.78
CA GLN A 48 3.94 -6.23 -1.72
C GLN A 48 5.21 -7.07 -1.75
N ASN A 49 6.12 -6.83 -2.71
CA ASN A 49 7.35 -7.61 -2.85
C ASN A 49 8.24 -7.53 -1.59
N VAL A 50 8.31 -6.37 -0.93
CA VAL A 50 9.09 -6.26 0.33
C VAL A 50 8.39 -6.97 1.50
N VAL A 51 7.05 -6.98 1.54
CA VAL A 51 6.28 -7.75 2.53
C VAL A 51 6.41 -9.25 2.28
N GLU A 52 6.38 -9.71 1.03
CA GLU A 52 6.63 -11.11 0.66
C GLU A 52 8.03 -11.57 1.07
N THR A 53 9.04 -10.72 0.86
CA THR A 53 10.41 -11.00 1.33
C THR A 53 10.46 -11.13 2.86
N ALA A 54 9.79 -10.23 3.59
CA ALA A 54 9.67 -10.32 5.04
C ALA A 54 8.89 -11.58 5.48
N TYR A 55 7.87 -11.97 4.72
CA TYR A 55 7.12 -13.19 4.97
C TYR A 55 8.00 -14.44 4.83
N SER A 56 8.89 -14.51 3.84
CA SER A 56 9.85 -15.62 3.72
C SER A 56 10.76 -15.78 4.94
N VAL A 57 11.09 -14.68 5.63
CA VAL A 57 11.83 -14.75 6.90
C VAL A 57 10.97 -15.40 7.99
N ILE A 58 9.68 -15.06 8.07
CA ILE A 58 8.75 -15.70 9.01
C ILE A 58 8.58 -17.19 8.69
N ASP A 59 8.44 -17.53 7.40
CA ASP A 59 8.28 -18.91 6.94
C ASP A 59 9.52 -19.78 7.24
N HIS A 60 10.72 -19.21 7.16
CA HIS A 60 11.94 -19.88 7.58
C HIS A 60 11.89 -20.29 9.07
N PHE A 61 11.55 -19.37 9.97
CA PHE A 61 11.45 -19.68 11.40
C PHE A 61 10.29 -20.65 11.70
N TYR A 62 9.19 -20.54 10.97
CA TYR A 62 8.08 -21.49 11.04
C TYR A 62 8.51 -22.90 10.60
N THR A 63 9.35 -23.02 9.57
CA THR A 63 9.91 -24.30 9.14
C THR A 63 10.82 -24.91 10.22
N LEU A 64 11.67 -24.10 10.86
CA LEU A 64 12.50 -24.55 11.99
C LEU A 64 11.65 -25.04 13.18
N GLU A 65 10.52 -24.39 13.46
CA GLU A 65 9.53 -24.87 14.43
C GLU A 65 8.97 -26.24 14.01
N LYS A 66 8.55 -26.40 12.74
CA LYS A 66 8.00 -27.67 12.22
C LYS A 66 8.98 -28.82 12.27
N ASN A 67 10.26 -28.53 12.04
CA ASN A 67 11.35 -29.49 12.15
C ASN A 67 11.75 -29.79 13.60
N LYS A 68 11.13 -29.12 14.59
CA LYS A 68 11.46 -29.20 16.02
C LYS A 68 12.87 -28.74 16.36
N GLU A 69 13.49 -27.94 15.49
CA GLU A 69 14.77 -27.30 15.74
C GLU A 69 14.61 -26.11 16.71
N LEU A 70 13.45 -25.47 16.67
CA LEU A 70 13.03 -24.43 17.60
C LEU A 70 11.68 -24.79 18.23
N THR A 71 11.47 -24.35 19.47
CA THR A 71 10.12 -24.29 20.02
C THR A 71 9.33 -23.17 19.34
N GLN A 72 7.99 -23.25 19.35
CA GLN A 72 7.13 -22.20 18.81
C GLN A 72 7.46 -20.81 19.38
N GLN A 73 7.72 -20.73 20.68
CA GLN A 73 8.09 -19.47 21.34
C GLN A 73 9.44 -18.94 20.81
N GLN A 74 10.43 -19.80 20.64
CA GLN A 74 11.73 -19.41 20.09
C GLN A 74 11.61 -18.96 18.63
N ALA A 75 10.88 -19.69 17.79
CA ALA A 75 10.64 -19.34 16.40
C ALA A 75 9.94 -17.98 16.28
N GLN A 76 8.86 -17.76 17.04
CA GLN A 76 8.17 -16.47 17.05
C GLN A 76 9.06 -15.33 17.53
N LEU A 77 9.83 -15.53 18.60
CA LEU A 77 10.73 -14.50 19.13
C LEU A 77 11.82 -14.13 18.13
N GLN A 78 12.46 -15.12 17.52
CA GLN A 78 13.54 -14.90 16.55
C GLN A 78 13.01 -14.27 15.25
N ALA A 79 11.83 -14.71 14.77
CA ALA A 79 11.16 -14.07 13.63
C ALA A 79 10.87 -12.59 13.93
N MET A 80 10.25 -12.27 15.07
CA MET A 80 9.96 -10.89 15.44
C MET A 80 11.23 -10.04 15.56
N GLN A 81 12.33 -10.58 16.09
CA GLN A 81 13.62 -9.89 16.16
C GLN A 81 14.21 -9.62 14.77
N ALA A 82 14.18 -10.60 13.88
CA ALA A 82 14.64 -10.45 12.51
C ALA A 82 13.82 -9.37 11.77
N ILE A 83 12.48 -9.48 11.79
CA ILE A 83 11.59 -8.51 11.13
C ILE A 83 11.75 -7.10 11.72
N ARG A 84 11.94 -6.97 13.05
CA ARG A 84 12.15 -5.68 13.72
C ARG A 84 13.37 -4.92 13.18
N ALA A 85 14.42 -5.62 12.79
CA ALA A 85 15.66 -5.03 12.29
C ALA A 85 15.55 -4.58 10.82
N LEU A 86 14.64 -5.16 10.04
CA LEU A 86 14.50 -4.85 8.61
C LEU A 86 14.08 -3.40 8.36
N ARG A 87 14.74 -2.77 7.40
CA ARG A 87 14.38 -1.46 6.84
C ARG A 87 14.40 -1.55 5.32
N TYR A 88 13.53 -0.79 4.68
CA TYR A 88 13.50 -0.60 3.23
C TYR A 88 13.28 0.88 2.92
N ASP A 89 13.63 1.32 1.70
CA ASP A 89 13.60 2.73 1.30
C ASP A 89 14.17 3.66 2.39
N ASN A 90 15.35 3.27 2.88
CA ASN A 90 16.10 3.84 4.00
C ASN A 90 15.44 3.69 5.38
N THR A 91 14.15 3.97 5.50
CA THR A 91 13.53 4.27 6.80
C THR A 91 12.19 3.60 7.05
N ASN A 92 11.60 3.01 6.01
CA ASN A 92 10.36 2.28 6.14
C ASN A 92 10.60 0.97 6.90
N TYR A 93 9.55 0.46 7.52
CA TYR A 93 9.63 -0.60 8.52
C TYR A 93 8.44 -1.56 8.41
N PHE A 94 8.56 -2.68 9.12
CA PHE A 94 7.52 -3.70 9.23
C PHE A 94 6.98 -3.74 10.66
N TRP A 95 5.73 -4.18 10.82
CA TRP A 95 5.13 -4.48 12.13
C TRP A 95 4.36 -5.80 12.04
N ILE A 96 4.04 -6.37 13.19
CA ILE A 96 3.28 -7.63 13.27
C ILE A 96 2.17 -7.45 14.31
N ASN A 97 0.93 -7.75 13.92
CA ASN A 97 -0.21 -7.88 14.84
C ASN A 97 -0.90 -9.24 14.65
N SER A 98 -1.58 -9.72 15.68
CA SER A 98 -2.35 -10.95 15.60
C SER A 98 -3.74 -10.74 14.95
N TYR A 99 -4.47 -11.84 14.72
CA TYR A 99 -5.86 -11.84 14.23
C TYR A 99 -6.90 -11.29 15.23
N GLN A 100 -6.53 -11.13 16.50
CA GLN A 100 -7.29 -10.37 17.50
C GLN A 100 -6.44 -9.15 17.79
N PRO A 101 -6.62 -8.02 17.07
CA PRO A 101 -5.60 -7.06 16.63
C PRO A 101 -4.69 -6.55 17.76
N LYS A 102 -3.83 -7.43 18.26
CA LYS A 102 -2.91 -7.19 19.35
C LYS A 102 -1.55 -6.99 18.72
N MET A 103 -0.90 -5.87 19.03
CA MET A 103 0.43 -5.62 18.49
C MET A 103 1.42 -6.63 19.08
N LEU A 104 2.08 -7.39 18.22
CA LEU A 104 3.12 -8.34 18.62
C LEU A 104 4.50 -7.69 18.55
N MET A 105 4.75 -6.89 17.51
CA MET A 105 6.03 -6.22 17.30
C MET A 105 5.83 -4.91 16.51
N HIS A 106 6.37 -3.80 17.01
CA HIS A 106 6.41 -2.53 16.29
C HIS A 106 7.74 -1.79 16.55
N PRO A 107 8.59 -1.56 15.53
CA PRO A 107 9.95 -1.05 15.76
C PRO A 107 10.00 0.43 16.18
N ILE A 108 9.05 1.24 15.71
CA ILE A 108 8.99 2.69 15.99
C ILE A 108 8.16 3.02 17.24
N LYS A 109 7.09 2.26 17.49
CA LYS A 109 6.17 2.47 18.61
C LYS A 109 6.11 1.22 19.51
N PRO A 110 7.21 0.87 20.19
CA PRO A 110 7.26 -0.31 21.06
C PRO A 110 6.22 -0.25 22.20
N ALA A 111 5.78 0.95 22.59
CA ALA A 111 4.70 1.14 23.56
C ALA A 111 3.32 0.60 23.09
N LEU A 112 3.17 0.18 21.83
CA LEU A 112 1.99 -0.53 21.35
C LEU A 112 2.08 -2.04 21.59
N GLU A 113 3.28 -2.61 21.72
CA GLU A 113 3.47 -4.05 21.87
C GLU A 113 2.69 -4.59 23.08
N GLY A 114 1.96 -5.67 22.88
CA GLY A 114 1.08 -6.28 23.88
C GLY A 114 -0.30 -5.65 24.03
N LYS A 115 -0.58 -4.49 23.42
CA LYS A 115 -1.90 -3.83 23.52
C LYS A 115 -2.89 -4.38 22.51
N ASP A 116 -4.15 -4.46 22.92
CA ASP A 116 -5.30 -4.66 22.05
C ASP A 116 -5.60 -3.36 21.29
N LEU A 117 -5.64 -3.44 19.95
CA LEU A 117 -5.85 -2.32 19.05
C LEU A 117 -7.24 -2.34 18.40
N THR A 118 -8.17 -3.15 18.89
CA THR A 118 -9.56 -3.21 18.39
C THR A 118 -10.23 -1.82 18.37
N ASN A 119 -9.94 -0.99 19.37
CA ASN A 119 -10.47 0.37 19.47
C ASN A 119 -9.50 1.44 18.95
N ASN A 120 -8.37 1.06 18.38
CA ASN A 120 -7.41 2.02 17.84
C ASN A 120 -7.92 2.54 16.49
N LYS A 121 -7.98 3.87 16.38
CA LYS A 121 -8.44 4.57 15.18
C LYS A 121 -7.39 5.56 14.72
N ASP A 122 -7.32 5.77 13.42
CA ASP A 122 -6.57 6.88 12.85
C ASP A 122 -7.30 8.22 13.08
N PRO A 123 -6.69 9.38 12.75
CA PRO A 123 -7.31 10.69 12.91
C PRO A 123 -8.65 10.88 12.17
N ASP A 124 -8.94 10.08 11.14
CA ASP A 124 -10.21 10.13 10.40
C ASP A 124 -11.25 9.15 10.98
N GLY A 125 -10.92 8.46 12.07
CA GLY A 125 -11.80 7.51 12.75
C GLY A 125 -11.75 6.09 12.20
N LYS A 126 -10.82 5.78 11.29
CA LYS A 126 -10.69 4.45 10.66
C LYS A 126 -10.06 3.45 11.62
N ALA A 127 -10.71 2.31 11.83
CA ALA A 127 -10.22 1.22 12.67
C ALA A 127 -9.21 0.34 11.90
N LEU A 128 -8.06 0.92 11.54
CA LEU A 128 -7.14 0.34 10.56
C LEU A 128 -6.69 -1.10 10.88
N PHE A 129 -6.45 -1.44 12.16
CA PHE A 129 -6.03 -2.79 12.55
C PHE A 129 -7.15 -3.81 12.45
N VAL A 130 -8.39 -3.40 12.69
CA VAL A 130 -9.58 -4.24 12.48
C VAL A 130 -9.78 -4.48 10.98
N ASP A 131 -9.66 -3.43 10.17
CA ASP A 131 -9.74 -3.55 8.71
C ASP A 131 -8.66 -4.48 8.15
N MET A 132 -7.41 -4.40 8.67
CA MET A 132 -6.31 -5.31 8.33
C MET A 132 -6.70 -6.75 8.58
N VAL A 133 -7.17 -7.05 9.80
CA VAL A 133 -7.62 -8.40 10.18
C VAL A 133 -8.76 -8.89 9.29
N ASN A 134 -9.73 -8.03 8.96
CA ASN A 134 -10.86 -8.40 8.11
C ASN A 134 -10.41 -8.74 6.68
N ILE A 135 -9.49 -7.96 6.11
CA ILE A 135 -8.95 -8.19 4.76
C ILE A 135 -8.17 -9.49 4.70
N VAL A 136 -7.25 -9.74 5.65
CA VAL A 136 -6.47 -11.00 5.62
C VAL A 136 -7.34 -12.22 5.89
N LYS A 137 -8.44 -12.09 6.65
CA LYS A 137 -9.40 -13.19 6.85
C LYS A 137 -10.23 -13.49 5.60
N SER A 138 -10.55 -12.49 4.79
CA SER A 138 -11.38 -12.68 3.59
C SER A 138 -10.57 -13.04 2.35
N THR A 139 -9.37 -12.48 2.22
CA THR A 139 -8.57 -12.53 0.98
C THR A 139 -7.14 -13.03 1.16
N GLY A 140 -6.68 -13.21 2.41
CA GLY A 140 -5.30 -13.61 2.73
C GLY A 140 -4.33 -12.43 2.82
N GLU A 141 -4.46 -11.46 1.92
CA GLU A 141 -3.61 -10.27 1.84
C GLU A 141 -4.36 -9.07 1.25
N GLY A 142 -3.80 -7.86 1.38
CA GLY A 142 -4.36 -6.70 0.70
C GLY A 142 -3.80 -5.38 1.20
N PHE A 143 -4.27 -4.30 0.59
CA PHE A 143 -3.81 -2.95 0.87
C PHE A 143 -4.86 -2.13 1.60
N ILE A 144 -4.40 -1.36 2.59
CA ILE A 144 -5.25 -0.47 3.38
C ILE A 144 -4.61 0.90 3.39
N PRO A 145 -5.24 1.90 2.75
CA PRO A 145 -4.86 3.29 2.96
C PRO A 145 -5.30 3.74 4.36
N TYR A 146 -4.40 4.31 5.15
CA TYR A 146 -4.68 4.88 6.48
C TYR A 146 -3.72 6.02 6.80
N LYS A 147 -4.05 6.83 7.81
CA LYS A 147 -3.16 7.88 8.32
C LYS A 147 -2.35 7.37 9.50
N TRP A 148 -1.02 7.49 9.43
CA TRP A 148 -0.12 7.16 10.53
C TRP A 148 1.00 8.19 10.64
N PRO A 149 1.46 8.51 11.86
CA PRO A 149 2.57 9.43 12.04
C PRO A 149 3.82 8.92 11.31
N LYS A 150 4.43 9.79 10.49
CA LYS A 150 5.73 9.50 9.87
C LYS A 150 6.81 9.39 10.95
N THR A 151 7.84 8.62 10.66
CA THR A 151 8.97 8.33 11.55
C THR A 151 9.96 9.49 11.71
N TRP A 152 9.88 10.51 10.85
CA TRP A 152 10.77 11.67 10.82
C TRP A 152 10.02 12.95 11.18
N LYS A 153 10.70 13.86 11.87
CA LYS A 153 10.38 15.30 11.82
C LYS A 153 10.89 15.89 10.51
#